data_AF-A0A2T6J9T1-F1
#
_entry.id   AF-A0A2T6J9T1-F1
#
_cell.length_a   1.000
_cell.length_b   1.000
_cell.length_c   1.000
_cell.angle_alpha   90.00
_cell.angle_beta   90.00
_cell.angle_gamma   90.00
#
_symmetry.space_group_name_H-M   'P 1'
#
loop_
_entity.id
_entity.type
_entity.pdbx_description
1 polymer ?
#
loop_
_entity_poly.entity_id
_entity_poly.type
_entity_poly.pdbx_seq_one_letter_code
_entity_poly.pdbx_strand_id
1 'polypeptide(L)'
;MRKTSAYARKRARQCAFDKNRHEVINPVTEAVIRSRIEADIQRLRTDTGLQAYMGDDAARVATMARRLVYIVCHAAGLHGLGETPEARILAGTANALADIAETPAELDRQRGTVIAGLQAIDRLMPKLHTFSLAAGALQLDQLLASTAGMGTADVRRALGMQA
;
A
#
# COMPACT_ATOMS: atom_id res chain seq x y z
N MET A 1 -43.98 7.14 -9.54
CA MET A 1 -42.60 6.75 -9.87
C MET A 1 -41.72 6.94 -8.63
N ARG A 2 -41.39 5.87 -7.88
CA ARG A 2 -40.60 5.96 -6.63
C ARG A 2 -39.14 6.30 -6.97
N LYS A 3 -38.68 7.50 -6.59
CA LYS A 3 -37.28 7.92 -6.77
C LYS A 3 -36.38 7.10 -5.83
N THR A 4 -35.55 6.23 -6.37
CA THR A 4 -34.53 5.51 -5.60
C THR A 4 -33.45 6.50 -5.13
N SER A 5 -33.11 6.43 -3.84
CA SER A 5 -32.11 7.31 -3.24
C SER A 5 -30.75 7.17 -3.98
N ALA A 6 -29.94 8.22 -3.97
CA ALA A 6 -28.63 8.21 -4.61
C ALA A 6 -27.74 7.04 -4.11
N TYR A 7 -27.90 6.67 -2.84
CA TYR A 7 -27.22 5.54 -2.22
C TYR A 7 -27.62 4.20 -2.85
N ALA A 8 -28.92 3.96 -3.07
CA ALA A 8 -29.41 2.74 -3.72
C ALA A 8 -28.90 2.61 -5.17
N ARG A 9 -28.80 3.73 -5.90
CA ARG A 9 -28.24 3.77 -7.25
C ARG A 9 -26.73 3.50 -7.28
N LYS A 10 -25.97 4.05 -6.34
CA LYS A 10 -24.51 3.81 -6.24
C LYS A 10 -24.21 2.35 -5.93
N ARG A 11 -24.94 1.75 -4.99
CA ARG A 11 -24.82 0.34 -4.62
C ARG A 11 -25.22 -0.60 -5.77
N ALA A 12 -26.29 -0.30 -6.50
CA ALA A 12 -26.69 -1.07 -7.67
C ALA A 12 -25.63 -1.04 -8.79
N ARG A 13 -24.96 0.12 -8.99
CA ARG A 13 -23.84 0.24 -9.92
C ARG A 13 -22.62 -0.59 -9.52
N GLN A 14 -22.28 -0.62 -8.23
CA GLN A 14 -21.22 -1.52 -7.72
C GLN A 14 -21.55 -2.99 -7.99
N CYS A 15 -22.77 -3.44 -7.67
CA CYS A 15 -23.16 -4.83 -7.94
C CYS A 15 -23.18 -5.18 -9.44
N ALA A 16 -23.46 -4.22 -10.32
CA ALA A 16 -23.42 -4.42 -11.77
C ALA A 16 -21.97 -4.54 -12.29
N PHE A 17 -21.06 -3.71 -11.77
CA PHE A 17 -19.64 -3.80 -12.08
C PHE A 17 -19.04 -5.13 -11.58
N ASP A 18 -19.41 -5.58 -10.38
CA ASP A 18 -18.96 -6.87 -9.83
C ASP A 18 -19.43 -8.08 -10.67
N LYS A 19 -20.62 -7.99 -11.27
CA LYS A 19 -21.14 -9.05 -12.16
C LYS A 19 -20.38 -9.10 -13.49
N ASN A 20 -20.09 -7.95 -14.10
CA ASN A 20 -19.44 -7.90 -15.42
C ASN A 20 -17.90 -7.83 -15.33
N ARG A 21 -17.33 -7.91 -14.12
CA ARG A 21 -15.87 -7.87 -13.88
C ARG A 21 -15.11 -8.90 -14.73
N HIS A 22 -15.68 -10.08 -14.91
CA HIS A 22 -15.09 -11.22 -15.60
C HIS A 22 -15.05 -11.07 -17.14
N GLU A 23 -15.87 -10.18 -17.71
CA GLU A 23 -15.93 -9.93 -19.16
C GLU A 23 -14.86 -8.93 -19.61
N VAL A 24 -14.44 -8.04 -18.71
CA VAL A 24 -13.44 -6.99 -18.99
C VAL A 24 -12.05 -7.40 -18.49
N ILE A 25 -11.97 -8.38 -17.59
CA ILE A 25 -10.76 -8.72 -16.85
C ILE A 25 -10.54 -10.23 -16.84
N ASN A 26 -9.36 -10.67 -17.25
CA ASN A 26 -8.96 -12.07 -17.13
C ASN A 26 -8.81 -12.46 -15.64
N PRO A 27 -9.66 -13.37 -15.11
CA PRO A 27 -9.67 -13.74 -13.69
C PRO A 27 -8.36 -14.44 -13.27
N VAL A 28 -7.68 -15.13 -14.18
CA VAL A 28 -6.40 -15.81 -13.91
C VAL A 28 -5.29 -14.77 -13.73
N THR A 29 -5.25 -13.75 -14.59
CA THR A 29 -4.27 -12.65 -14.47
C THR A 29 -4.46 -11.88 -13.17
N GLU A 30 -5.71 -11.62 -12.76
CA GLU A 30 -6.00 -10.99 -11.47
C GLU A 30 -5.50 -11.85 -10.30
N ALA A 31 -5.81 -13.15 -10.31
CA ALA A 31 -5.40 -14.07 -9.26
C ALA A 31 -3.87 -14.17 -9.12
N VAL A 32 -3.14 -14.18 -10.23
CA VAL A 32 -1.65 -14.20 -10.23
C VAL A 32 -1.07 -12.92 -9.65
N ILE A 33 -1.61 -11.76 -10.03
CA ILE A 33 -1.16 -10.47 -9.49
C ILE A 33 -1.46 -10.37 -7.99
N ARG A 34 -2.67 -10.79 -7.59
CA ARG A 34 -3.06 -10.85 -6.17
C ARG A 34 -2.11 -11.73 -5.38
N SER A 35 -1.89 -12.96 -5.85
CA SER A 35 -1.02 -13.94 -5.19
C SER A 35 0.42 -13.44 -5.05
N ARG A 36 0.96 -12.74 -6.05
CA ARG A 36 2.29 -12.11 -5.95
C ARG A 36 2.35 -11.03 -4.89
N ILE A 37 1.37 -10.12 -4.87
CA ILE A 37 1.32 -9.01 -3.90
C ILE A 37 1.12 -9.56 -2.48
N GLU A 38 0.26 -10.55 -2.30
CA GLU A 38 0.06 -11.24 -1.02
C GLU A 38 1.35 -11.97 -0.57
N ALA A 39 2.05 -12.64 -1.49
CA ALA A 39 3.33 -13.28 -1.20
C ALA A 39 4.42 -12.27 -0.84
N ASP A 40 4.48 -11.13 -1.52
CA ASP A 40 5.42 -10.06 -1.23
C ASP A 40 5.14 -9.42 0.13
N ILE A 41 3.86 -9.19 0.48
CA ILE A 41 3.44 -8.74 1.82
C ILE A 41 3.87 -9.76 2.88
N GLN A 42 3.61 -11.04 2.64
CA GLN A 42 3.94 -12.09 3.60
C GLN A 42 5.46 -12.24 3.78
N ARG A 43 6.23 -12.13 2.69
CA ARG A 43 7.70 -12.03 2.76
C ARG A 43 8.13 -10.82 3.57
N LEU A 44 7.57 -9.65 3.28
CA LEU A 44 7.86 -8.42 4.02
C LEU A 44 7.55 -8.52 5.50
N ARG A 45 6.44 -9.15 5.87
CA ARG A 45 6.10 -9.42 7.26
C ARG A 45 7.12 -10.33 7.93
N THR A 46 7.55 -11.36 7.21
CA THR A 46 8.53 -12.33 7.69
C THR A 46 9.92 -11.69 7.81
N ASP A 47 10.37 -10.96 6.81
CA ASP A 47 11.69 -10.32 6.74
C ASP A 47 11.79 -9.11 7.68
N THR A 48 10.75 -8.27 7.75
CA THR A 48 10.69 -7.16 8.70
C THR A 48 10.56 -7.67 10.13
N GLY A 49 9.79 -8.74 10.35
CA GLY A 49 9.74 -9.42 11.64
C GLY A 49 11.10 -9.97 12.04
N LEU A 50 11.75 -10.74 11.16
CA LEU A 50 13.07 -11.32 11.39
C LEU A 50 14.15 -10.26 11.61
N GLN A 51 14.17 -9.17 10.82
CA GLN A 51 15.19 -8.13 10.98
C GLN A 51 14.89 -7.14 12.10
N ALA A 52 13.63 -6.89 12.45
CA ALA A 52 13.30 -6.25 13.72
C ALA A 52 13.78 -7.08 14.91
N TYR A 53 14.02 -8.38 14.74
CA TYR A 53 14.63 -9.23 15.76
C TYR A 53 16.16 -9.40 15.61
N MET A 54 16.73 -9.30 14.41
CA MET A 54 18.14 -9.64 14.12
C MET A 54 19.07 -8.46 13.77
N GLY A 55 18.54 -7.29 13.36
CA GLY A 55 19.32 -6.05 13.17
C GLY A 55 20.34 -6.01 12.00
N ASP A 56 20.49 -7.09 11.23
CA ASP A 56 21.67 -7.31 10.38
C ASP A 56 21.69 -6.52 9.05
N ASP A 57 20.54 -6.04 8.53
CA ASP A 57 20.48 -5.26 7.27
C ASP A 57 19.28 -4.29 7.20
N ALA A 58 19.29 -3.31 8.10
CA ALA A 58 18.23 -2.29 8.25
C ALA A 58 17.93 -1.52 6.95
N ALA A 59 18.93 -1.27 6.11
CA ALA A 59 18.78 -0.53 4.85
C ALA A 59 17.95 -1.31 3.82
N ARG A 60 18.17 -2.63 3.73
CA ARG A 60 17.39 -3.50 2.84
C ARG A 60 15.94 -3.61 3.30
N VAL A 61 15.68 -3.78 4.60
CA VAL A 61 14.30 -3.79 5.11
C VAL A 61 13.62 -2.44 4.95
N ALA A 62 14.31 -1.34 5.20
CA ALA A 62 13.75 -0.01 4.95
C ALA A 62 13.32 0.14 3.48
N THR A 63 14.15 -0.31 2.55
CA THR A 63 13.85 -0.26 1.11
C THR A 63 12.65 -1.12 0.75
N MET A 64 12.61 -2.38 1.21
CA MET A 64 11.47 -3.28 0.95
C MET A 64 10.18 -2.73 1.56
N ALA A 65 10.22 -2.30 2.82
CA ALA A 65 9.05 -1.79 3.53
C ALA A 65 8.51 -0.52 2.88
N ARG A 66 9.40 0.37 2.40
CA ARG A 66 8.99 1.61 1.73
C ARG A 66 8.25 1.32 0.43
N ARG A 67 8.69 0.32 -0.34
CA ARG A 67 8.00 -0.14 -1.57
C ARG A 67 6.58 -0.62 -1.27
N LEU A 68 6.43 -1.45 -0.23
CA LEU A 68 5.13 -1.95 0.16
C LEU A 68 4.20 -0.81 0.63
N VAL A 69 4.70 0.07 1.50
CA VAL A 69 3.95 1.24 1.97
C VAL A 69 3.49 2.08 0.78
N TYR A 70 4.34 2.32 -0.21
CA TYR A 70 3.97 3.05 -1.42
C TYR A 70 2.82 2.38 -2.19
N ILE A 71 2.91 1.07 -2.47
CA ILE A 71 1.88 0.34 -3.22
C ILE A 71 0.52 0.42 -2.53
N VAL A 72 0.50 0.19 -1.21
CA VAL A 72 -0.73 0.23 -0.40
C VAL A 72 -1.27 1.65 -0.33
N CYS A 73 -0.39 2.66 -0.19
CA CYS A 73 -0.76 4.07 -0.18
C CYS A 73 -1.38 4.50 -1.51
N HIS A 74 -0.79 4.10 -2.64
CA HIS A 74 -1.32 4.38 -3.97
C HIS A 74 -2.71 3.78 -4.15
N ALA A 75 -2.87 2.51 -3.79
CA ALA A 75 -4.18 1.87 -3.82
C ALA A 75 -5.19 2.57 -2.89
N ALA A 76 -4.79 2.92 -1.67
CA ALA A 76 -5.65 3.63 -0.72
C ALA A 76 -6.09 5.00 -1.26
N GLY A 77 -5.19 5.75 -1.92
CA GLY A 77 -5.53 7.00 -2.59
C GLY A 77 -6.59 6.83 -3.68
N LEU A 78 -6.43 5.81 -4.54
CA LEU A 78 -7.43 5.48 -5.59
C LEU A 78 -8.81 5.12 -5.02
N HIS A 79 -8.85 4.57 -3.81
CA HIS A 79 -10.08 4.23 -3.10
C HIS A 79 -10.62 5.37 -2.21
N GLY A 80 -9.99 6.55 -2.20
CA GLY A 80 -10.41 7.69 -1.39
C GLY A 80 -10.20 7.48 0.11
N LEU A 81 -9.28 6.61 0.49
CA LEU A 81 -8.98 6.27 1.89
C LEU A 81 -7.84 7.12 2.49
N GLY A 82 -7.37 8.15 1.79
CA GLY A 82 -6.25 9.00 2.22
C GLY A 82 -6.43 9.70 3.56
N GLU A 83 -7.67 9.97 3.96
CA GLU A 83 -8.00 10.64 5.24
C GLU A 83 -8.29 9.66 6.40
N THR A 84 -8.11 8.36 6.17
CA THR A 84 -8.31 7.36 7.22
C THR A 84 -7.19 7.38 8.26
N PRO A 85 -7.45 6.95 9.51
CA PRO A 85 -6.40 6.77 10.50
C PRO A 85 -5.26 5.89 9.99
N GLU A 86 -5.58 4.83 9.25
CA GLU A 86 -4.60 3.92 8.67
C GLU A 86 -3.69 4.61 7.65
N ALA A 87 -4.25 5.46 6.77
CA ALA A 87 -3.46 6.26 5.84
C ALA A 87 -2.49 7.22 6.54
N ARG A 88 -2.92 7.84 7.65
CA ARG A 88 -2.03 8.70 8.47
C ARG A 88 -0.91 7.89 9.13
N ILE A 89 -1.20 6.69 9.62
CA ILE A 89 -0.19 5.78 10.17
C ILE A 89 0.81 5.39 9.07
N LEU A 90 0.35 5.09 7.85
CA LEU A 90 1.24 4.78 6.72
C LEU A 90 2.12 5.96 6.33
N ALA A 91 1.60 7.19 6.34
CA ALA A 91 2.41 8.39 6.09
C ALA A 91 3.50 8.57 7.17
N GLY A 92 3.18 8.36 8.44
CA GLY A 92 4.16 8.37 9.53
C GLY A 92 5.20 7.24 9.41
N THR A 93 4.75 6.06 8.98
CA THR A 93 5.63 4.90 8.71
C THR A 93 6.59 5.19 7.57
N ALA A 94 6.14 5.84 6.49
CA ALA A 94 7.00 6.21 5.38
C ALA A 94 8.13 7.16 5.80
N ASN A 95 7.84 8.12 6.67
CA ASN A 95 8.86 9.01 7.25
C ASN A 95 9.87 8.22 8.09
N ALA A 96 9.40 7.37 9.00
CA ALA A 96 10.28 6.53 9.81
C ALA A 96 11.18 5.62 8.94
N LEU A 97 10.66 5.07 7.85
CA LEU A 97 11.44 4.26 6.90
C LEU A 97 12.43 5.08 6.07
N ALA A 98 12.21 6.38 5.90
CA ALA A 98 13.20 7.27 5.31
C ALA A 98 14.33 7.54 6.30
N ASP A 99 13.98 7.89 7.55
CA ASP A 99 14.94 8.12 8.64
C ASP A 99 15.84 6.90 8.86
N ILE A 100 15.28 5.67 8.86
CA ILE A 100 16.06 4.43 8.99
C ILE A 100 17.02 4.22 7.81
N ALA A 101 16.64 4.61 6.60
CA ALA A 101 17.54 4.44 5.45
C ALA A 101 18.65 5.47 5.39
N GLU A 102 18.44 6.67 5.92
CA GLU A 102 19.49 7.66 6.11
C GLU A 102 20.37 7.28 7.32
N THR A 103 19.76 6.82 8.41
CA THR A 103 20.43 6.46 9.67
C THR A 103 19.96 5.08 10.15
N PRO A 104 20.65 3.99 9.75
CA PRO A 104 20.29 2.62 10.13
C PRO A 104 20.17 2.37 11.65
N ALA A 105 20.89 3.12 12.47
CA ALA A 105 20.85 3.03 13.93
C ALA A 105 19.48 3.43 14.53
N GLU A 106 18.64 4.16 13.79
CA GLU A 106 17.29 4.55 14.23
C GLU A 106 16.27 3.41 14.15
N LEU A 107 16.64 2.25 13.57
CA LEU A 107 15.74 1.10 13.41
C LEU A 107 15.09 0.68 14.74
N ASP A 108 15.87 0.60 15.82
CA ASP A 108 15.37 0.16 17.12
C ASP A 108 14.39 1.16 17.73
N ARG A 109 14.65 2.46 17.55
CA ARG A 109 13.77 3.53 18.00
C ARG A 109 12.46 3.56 17.20
N GLN A 110 12.55 3.33 15.90
CA GLN A 110 11.43 3.40 14.96
C GLN A 110 10.68 2.07 14.80
N ARG A 111 11.12 1.00 15.47
CA ARG A 111 10.55 -0.35 15.38
C ARG A 111 9.05 -0.36 15.67
N GLY A 112 8.61 0.37 16.69
CA GLY A 112 7.20 0.52 17.03
C GLY A 112 6.37 1.14 15.90
N THR A 113 6.92 2.16 15.22
CA THR A 113 6.30 2.81 14.07
C THR A 113 6.16 1.85 12.90
N VAL A 114 7.21 1.08 12.59
CA VAL A 114 7.19 0.08 11.50
C VAL A 114 6.13 -1.01 11.76
N ILE A 115 6.04 -1.51 12.99
CA ILE A 115 5.02 -2.50 13.38
C ILE A 115 3.61 -1.92 13.25
N ALA A 116 3.39 -0.68 13.71
CA ALA A 116 2.09 0.00 13.58
C ALA A 116 1.71 0.18 12.10
N GLY A 117 2.68 0.50 11.24
CA GLY A 117 2.53 0.56 9.79
C GLY A 117 2.07 -0.76 9.18
N LEU A 118 2.74 -1.86 9.51
CA LEU A 118 2.34 -3.20 9.04
C LEU A 118 0.91 -3.56 9.48
N GLN A 119 0.53 -3.25 10.71
CA GLN A 119 -0.84 -3.46 11.19
C GLN A 119 -1.87 -2.55 10.48
N ALA A 120 -1.47 -1.35 10.06
CA ALA A 120 -2.32 -0.48 9.26
C ALA A 120 -2.53 -1.06 7.85
N ILE A 121 -1.49 -1.65 7.24
CA ILE A 121 -1.61 -2.39 5.97
C ILE A 121 -2.61 -3.53 6.10
N ASP A 122 -2.49 -4.38 7.12
CA ASP A 122 -3.42 -5.50 7.35
C ASP A 122 -4.89 -5.04 7.44
N ARG A 123 -5.15 -3.86 8.02
CA ARG A 123 -6.49 -3.28 8.14
C ARG A 123 -7.00 -2.65 6.85
N LEU A 124 -6.10 -2.17 5.99
CA LEU A 124 -6.43 -1.57 4.70
C LEU A 124 -6.62 -2.63 3.62
N MET A 125 -5.81 -3.70 3.61
CA MET A 125 -5.79 -4.73 2.58
C MET A 125 -7.18 -5.27 2.18
N PRO A 126 -8.09 -5.63 3.12
CA PRO A 126 -9.43 -6.11 2.77
C PRO A 126 -10.31 -5.07 2.06
N LYS A 127 -9.96 -3.79 2.15
CA LYS A 127 -10.69 -2.65 1.58
C LYS A 127 -10.14 -2.23 0.21
N LEU A 128 -8.99 -2.79 -0.21
CA LEU A 128 -8.30 -2.42 -1.44
C LEU A 128 -8.56 -3.44 -2.55
N HIS A 129 -8.67 -2.95 -3.78
CA HIS A 129 -8.86 -3.81 -4.95
C HIS A 129 -7.50 -4.26 -5.51
N THR A 130 -7.40 -5.52 -5.98
CA THR A 130 -6.17 -6.09 -6.56
C THR A 130 -5.54 -5.20 -7.64
N PHE A 131 -6.34 -4.70 -8.58
CA PHE A 131 -5.85 -3.80 -9.65
C PHE A 131 -5.30 -2.48 -9.15
N SER A 132 -5.84 -1.93 -8.06
CA SER A 132 -5.32 -0.70 -7.47
C SER A 132 -3.92 -0.94 -6.90
N LEU A 133 -3.69 -2.12 -6.30
CA LEU A 133 -2.37 -2.54 -5.84
C LEU A 133 -1.42 -2.81 -7.02
N ALA A 134 -1.92 -3.46 -8.08
CA ALA A 134 -1.16 -3.70 -9.32
C ALA A 134 -0.72 -2.41 -10.00
N ALA A 135 -1.62 -1.43 -10.10
CA ALA A 135 -1.32 -0.10 -10.61
C ALA A 135 -0.28 0.61 -9.76
N GLY A 136 -0.38 0.49 -8.43
CA GLY A 136 0.63 1.00 -7.50
C GLY A 136 2.01 0.37 -7.72
N ALA A 137 2.09 -0.93 -7.95
CA ALA A 137 3.35 -1.62 -8.23
C ALA A 137 3.98 -1.17 -9.56
N LEU A 138 3.17 -1.03 -10.62
CA LEU A 138 3.67 -0.53 -11.91
C LEU A 138 4.15 0.92 -11.81
N GLN A 139 3.43 1.78 -11.07
CA GLN A 139 3.85 3.16 -10.88
C GLN A 139 5.13 3.25 -10.04
N LEU A 140 5.28 2.37 -9.04
CA LEU A 140 6.51 2.25 -8.27
C LEU A 140 7.69 1.87 -9.16
N ASP A 141 7.54 0.88 -10.04
CA ASP A 141 8.60 0.47 -10.97
C ASP A 141 9.02 1.64 -11.88
N GLN A 142 8.06 2.43 -12.36
CA GLN A 142 8.35 3.64 -13.13
C GLN A 142 9.11 4.70 -12.32
N LEU A 143 8.75 4.90 -11.04
CA LEU A 143 9.46 5.82 -10.15
C LEU A 143 10.88 5.37 -9.85
N LEU A 144 11.08 4.07 -9.59
CA LEU A 144 12.40 3.50 -9.34
C LEU A 144 13.29 3.48 -10.58
N ALA A 145 12.69 3.35 -11.77
CA ALA A 145 13.40 3.49 -13.05
C ALA A 145 13.75 4.95 -13.37
N SER A 146 13.12 5.92 -12.72
CA SER A 146 13.44 7.34 -12.86
C SER A 146 14.64 7.74 -12.00
N THR A 147 15.42 8.72 -12.46
CA THR A 147 16.64 9.20 -11.78
C THR A 147 16.39 9.86 -10.42
N ALA A 148 15.13 10.18 -10.08
CA ALA A 148 14.76 10.81 -8.81
C ALA A 148 14.57 9.81 -7.65
N GLY A 149 14.39 8.51 -7.94
CA GLY A 149 14.07 7.51 -6.92
C GLY A 149 12.70 7.71 -6.27
N MET A 150 12.48 7.10 -5.09
CA MET A 150 11.21 7.16 -4.35
C MET A 150 11.40 7.79 -2.97
N GLY A 151 10.73 8.91 -2.71
CA GLY A 151 10.77 9.65 -1.45
C GLY A 151 9.45 9.63 -0.66
N THR A 152 9.47 10.22 0.55
CA THR A 152 8.27 10.35 1.42
C THR A 152 7.19 11.24 0.81
N ALA A 153 7.58 12.23 0.01
CA ALA A 153 6.67 13.09 -0.75
C ALA A 153 5.83 12.30 -1.76
N ASP A 154 6.42 11.27 -2.40
CA ASP A 154 5.70 10.43 -3.36
C ASP A 154 4.66 9.55 -2.67
N VAL A 155 4.94 9.10 -1.44
CA VAL A 155 3.95 8.36 -0.62
C VAL A 155 2.76 9.24 -0.24
N ARG A 156 2.99 10.50 0.17
CA ARG A 156 1.91 11.45 0.48
C ARG A 156 1.07 11.77 -0.77
N ARG A 157 1.74 11.99 -1.90
CA ARG A 157 1.07 12.17 -3.20
C ARG A 157 0.22 10.96 -3.57
N ALA A 158 0.74 9.75 -3.36
CA ALA A 158 0.04 8.49 -3.63
C ALA A 158 -1.22 8.32 -2.77
N LEU A 159 -1.20 8.82 -1.51
CA LEU A 159 -2.38 8.86 -0.64
C LEU A 159 -3.43 9.91 -1.05
N GLY A 160 -3.14 10.78 -2.01
CA GLY A 160 -3.98 11.94 -2.33
C GLY A 160 -3.93 13.04 -1.26
N MET A 161 -2.99 12.94 -0.32
CA MET A 161 -2.72 13.98 0.67
C MET A 161 -1.82 15.02 -0.02
N GLN A 162 -2.43 16.07 -0.57
CA GLN A 162 -1.66 17.17 -1.15
C GLN A 162 -0.71 17.76 -0.09
N ALA A 163 0.51 18.09 -0.53
CA ALA A 163 1.50 18.82 0.24
C ALA A 163 1.02 20.24 0.53
#